data_AF-A0A1I3PI44-F1
#
_entry.id   AF-A0A1I3PI44-F1
#
_cell.length_a   1.000
_cell.length_b   1.000
_cell.length_c   1.000
_cell.angle_alpha   90.00
_cell.angle_beta   90.00
_cell.angle_gamma   90.00
#
_symmetry.space_group_name_H-M   'P 1'
#
loop_
_entity.id
_entity.type
_entity.pdbx_description
1 polymer ?
#
loop_
_entity_poly.entity_id
_entity_poly.type
_entity_poly.pdbx_seq_one_letter_code
_entity_poly.pdbx_strand_id
1 'polypeptide(L)'
;MHDQNYCSSETTKLAKALIQVQRTLQPATKDRLNPFTHSNYATLNSVMDSCREALLTNGIWLTQYPVPSEPGHLGLVTKLVHAESGEWQASHAVVPLPKNDPQGLGIAMTYIRRYSISAMLGIVTEEDTDVNVPKDSGKNGARPKRQAVANASRESSLQSPPPITPSLPKLDGITYQEITATDGQVCIVATGNTQSKKELLAGAGFKWNPQRKMWWKYAQAS
;
A
#
# COMPACT_ATOMS: atom_id res chain seq x y z
N MET A 1 7.27 -24.26 26.04
CA MET A 1 7.18 -22.79 25.88
C MET A 1 8.51 -22.35 25.30
N HIS A 2 8.54 -21.94 24.03
CA HIS A 2 9.77 -21.36 23.47
C HIS A 2 9.86 -19.96 24.04
N ASP A 3 10.96 -19.69 24.73
CA ASP A 3 11.30 -18.35 25.23
C ASP A 3 11.48 -17.46 23.99
N GLN A 4 10.42 -16.74 23.61
CA GLN A 4 10.45 -15.86 22.44
C GLN A 4 11.12 -14.56 22.85
N ASN A 5 12.44 -14.64 23.05
CA ASN A 5 13.23 -13.45 23.25
C ASN A 5 13.33 -12.74 21.90
N TYR A 6 12.79 -11.52 21.83
CA TYR A 6 12.78 -10.69 20.63
C TYR A 6 14.00 -9.78 20.55
N CYS A 7 15.06 -10.08 21.30
CA CYS A 7 16.32 -9.36 21.26
C CYS A 7 17.50 -10.26 21.67
N SER A 8 18.72 -9.79 21.40
CA SER A 8 19.95 -10.35 21.99
C SER A 8 20.03 -10.05 23.50
N SER A 9 20.90 -10.77 24.20
CA SER A 9 21.16 -10.56 25.63
C SER A 9 21.64 -9.15 25.96
N GLU A 10 22.34 -8.51 25.02
CA GLU A 10 22.80 -7.12 25.10
C GLU A 10 22.16 -6.32 23.96
N THR A 11 21.77 -5.06 24.24
CA THR A 11 21.19 -4.15 23.23
C THR A 11 21.77 -2.74 23.27
N THR A 12 22.83 -2.51 24.05
CA THR A 12 23.38 -1.18 24.28
C THR A 12 23.90 -0.50 23.01
N LYS A 13 24.65 -1.22 22.17
CA LYS A 13 25.21 -0.67 20.92
C LYS A 13 24.12 -0.50 19.87
N LEU A 14 23.19 -1.45 19.78
CA LEU A 14 22.02 -1.33 18.93
C LEU A 14 21.18 -0.10 19.30
N ALA A 15 20.88 0.09 20.59
CA ALA A 15 20.10 1.23 21.06
C ALA A 15 20.78 2.57 20.73
N LYS A 16 22.11 2.66 20.91
CA LYS A 16 22.89 3.85 20.54
C LYS A 16 22.79 4.15 19.04
N ALA A 17 22.91 3.13 18.19
CA ALA A 17 22.76 3.28 16.74
C ALA A 17 21.33 3.67 16.35
N LEU A 18 20.31 3.07 16.95
CA LEU A 18 18.91 3.39 16.68
C LEU A 18 18.52 4.82 17.11
N ILE A 19 19.13 5.38 18.15
CA ILE A 19 18.97 6.81 18.48
C ILE A 19 19.49 7.70 17.33
N GLN A 20 20.62 7.35 16.70
CA GLN A 20 21.13 8.11 15.56
C GLN A 20 20.26 7.94 14.31
N VAL A 21 19.71 6.74 14.09
CA VAL A 21 18.70 6.51 13.05
C VAL A 21 17.51 7.45 13.29
N GLN A 22 16.95 7.46 14.50
CA GLN A 22 15.76 8.25 14.82
C GLN A 22 15.96 9.76 14.62
N ARG A 23 17.18 10.28 14.85
CA ARG A 23 17.52 11.69 14.61
C ARG A 23 17.49 12.09 13.14
N THR A 24 17.64 11.13 12.23
CA THR A 24 17.77 11.37 10.78
C THR A 24 16.61 10.82 9.97
N LEU A 25 15.68 10.09 10.62
CA LEU A 25 14.47 9.58 9.97
C LEU A 25 13.67 10.71 9.33
N GLN A 26 13.28 10.47 8.09
CA GLN A 26 12.40 11.37 7.37
C GLN A 26 10.95 10.89 7.49
N PRO A 27 9.96 11.80 7.42
CA PRO A 27 8.57 11.40 7.26
C PRO A 27 8.38 10.55 6.00
N ALA A 28 7.58 9.49 6.08
CA ALA A 28 7.18 8.75 4.90
C ALA A 28 6.17 9.58 4.08
N THR A 29 6.38 9.65 2.77
CA THR A 29 5.48 10.36 1.86
C THR A 29 4.22 9.52 1.60
N LYS A 30 3.03 10.12 1.74
CA LYS A 30 1.77 9.49 1.32
C LYS A 30 1.64 9.54 -0.21
N ASP A 31 2.28 8.57 -0.89
CA ASP A 31 2.53 8.55 -2.34
C ASP A 31 1.48 7.77 -3.16
N ARG A 32 0.41 7.30 -2.52
CA ARG A 32 -0.72 6.62 -3.17
C ARG A 32 -2.06 7.03 -2.59
N LEU A 33 -3.07 7.11 -3.46
CA LEU A 33 -4.48 7.27 -3.09
C LEU A 33 -5.13 5.89 -3.02
N ASN A 34 -5.79 5.58 -1.91
CA ASN A 34 -6.64 4.41 -1.81
C ASN A 34 -7.97 4.68 -2.55
N PRO A 35 -8.34 3.91 -3.59
CA PRO A 35 -9.54 4.16 -4.37
C PRO A 35 -10.85 3.91 -3.61
N PHE A 36 -10.80 3.14 -2.51
CA PHE A 36 -11.99 2.78 -1.72
C PHE A 36 -12.27 3.80 -0.61
N THR A 37 -11.23 4.27 0.06
CA THR A 37 -11.36 5.22 1.18
C THR A 37 -11.10 6.66 0.75
N HIS A 38 -10.60 6.88 -0.47
CA HIS A 38 -10.15 8.18 -0.98
C HIS A 38 -9.10 8.87 -0.11
N SER A 39 -8.41 8.11 0.75
CA SER A 39 -7.33 8.62 1.61
C SER A 39 -5.97 8.34 1.00
N ASN A 40 -5.03 9.27 1.19
CA ASN A 40 -3.64 9.05 0.82
C ASN A 40 -2.95 8.16 1.85
N TYR A 41 -2.06 7.28 1.40
CA TYR A 41 -1.29 6.37 2.24
C TYR A 41 0.17 6.29 1.76
N ALA A 42 1.10 6.00 2.67
CA ALA A 42 2.50 5.74 2.32
C ALA A 42 2.69 4.30 1.84
N THR A 43 3.29 4.08 0.67
CA THR A 43 3.60 2.73 0.19
C THR A 43 4.74 2.09 0.98
N LEU A 44 4.92 0.77 0.83
CA LEU A 44 6.10 0.07 1.36
C LEU A 44 7.40 0.70 0.83
N ASN A 45 7.44 1.11 -0.44
CA ASN A 45 8.60 1.82 -1.00
C ASN A 45 8.84 3.13 -0.28
N SER A 46 7.80 3.97 -0.08
CA SER A 46 7.99 5.22 0.62
C SER A 46 8.45 5.05 2.06
N VAL A 47 7.98 4.00 2.77
CA VAL A 47 8.44 3.70 4.14
C VAL A 47 9.89 3.22 4.15
N MET A 48 10.30 2.41 3.16
CA MET A 48 11.69 1.99 3.03
C MET A 48 12.61 3.16 2.69
N ASP A 49 12.20 4.04 1.77
CA ASP A 49 13.01 5.18 1.34
C ASP A 49 13.18 6.21 2.47
N SER A 50 12.23 6.28 3.41
CA SER A 50 12.33 7.18 4.57
C SER A 50 13.31 6.72 5.65
N CYS A 51 13.74 5.45 5.64
CA CYS A 51 14.60 4.88 6.67
C CYS A 51 15.88 4.18 6.17
N ARG A 52 15.95 3.76 4.90
CA ARG A 52 17.06 2.93 4.38
C ARG A 52 18.43 3.55 4.60
N GLU A 53 18.63 4.80 4.19
CA GLU A 53 19.92 5.48 4.32
C GLU A 53 20.32 5.71 5.78
N ALA A 54 19.36 6.09 6.63
CA ALA A 54 19.58 6.28 8.06
C ALA A 54 20.02 4.97 8.74
N LEU A 55 19.38 3.85 8.40
CA LEU A 55 19.74 2.53 8.92
C LEU A 55 21.15 2.11 8.47
N LEU A 56 21.44 2.19 7.17
CA LEU A 56 22.73 1.76 6.61
C LEU A 56 23.90 2.60 7.12
N THR A 57 23.73 3.92 7.20
CA THR A 57 24.75 4.85 7.72
C THR A 57 25.12 4.53 9.18
N ASN A 58 24.18 4.00 9.95
CA ASN A 58 24.40 3.61 11.36
C ASN A 58 24.65 2.11 11.54
N GLY A 59 24.99 1.38 10.47
CA GLY A 59 25.35 -0.03 10.55
C GLY A 59 24.18 -0.94 10.95
N ILE A 60 22.94 -0.53 10.70
CA ILE A 60 21.74 -1.32 11.00
C ILE A 60 21.28 -2.07 9.75
N TRP A 61 21.30 -3.40 9.85
CA TRP A 61 20.67 -4.27 8.87
C TRP A 61 19.22 -4.54 9.24
N LEU A 62 18.30 -4.08 8.40
CA LEU A 62 16.87 -4.39 8.46
C LEU A 62 16.56 -5.59 7.56
N THR A 63 15.93 -6.62 8.12
CA THR A 63 15.45 -7.78 7.38
C THR A 63 14.02 -8.17 7.78
N GLN A 64 13.28 -8.73 6.83
CA GLN A 64 11.91 -9.20 7.02
C GLN A 64 11.74 -10.56 6.34
N TYR A 65 11.22 -11.54 7.06
CA TYR A 65 11.01 -12.88 6.51
C TYR A 65 9.72 -13.50 7.07
N PRO A 66 8.96 -14.23 6.23
CA PRO A 66 7.78 -14.94 6.68
C PRO A 66 8.15 -16.05 7.66
N VAL A 67 7.27 -16.31 8.62
CA VAL A 67 7.37 -17.42 9.57
C VAL A 67 6.05 -18.19 9.61
N PRO A 68 6.07 -19.47 10.06
CA PRO A 68 4.84 -20.24 10.21
C PRO A 68 3.80 -19.51 11.07
N SER A 69 2.54 -19.52 10.62
CA SER A 69 1.39 -19.07 11.41
C SER A 69 0.22 -20.03 11.21
N GLU A 70 -0.89 -19.73 11.88
CA GLU A 70 -2.14 -20.46 11.70
C GLU A 70 -2.63 -20.42 10.23
N PRO A 71 -3.40 -21.43 9.78
CA PRO A 71 -4.03 -21.41 8.46
C PRO A 71 -4.81 -20.11 8.21
N GLY A 72 -4.71 -19.59 6.99
CA GLY A 72 -5.36 -18.33 6.60
C GLY A 72 -4.71 -17.06 7.15
N HIS A 73 -3.54 -17.18 7.81
CA HIS A 73 -2.77 -16.04 8.30
C HIS A 73 -1.36 -16.01 7.68
N LEU A 74 -0.72 -14.84 7.78
CA LEU A 74 0.68 -14.64 7.46
C LEU A 74 1.41 -14.14 8.71
N GLY A 75 2.39 -14.91 9.18
CA GLY A 75 3.37 -14.48 10.17
C GLY A 75 4.58 -13.83 9.50
N LEU A 76 5.08 -12.73 10.07
CA LEU A 76 6.28 -12.04 9.63
C LEU A 76 7.17 -11.70 10.83
N VAL A 77 8.46 -11.99 10.72
CA VAL A 77 9.48 -11.42 11.60
C VAL A 77 10.15 -10.25 10.89
N THR A 78 10.20 -9.10 11.56
CA THR A 78 11.03 -7.95 11.20
C THR A 78 12.17 -7.84 12.19
N LYS A 79 13.41 -7.76 11.72
CA LYS A 79 14.61 -7.77 12.57
C LYS A 79 15.54 -6.62 12.21
N LEU A 80 16.05 -5.95 13.23
CA LEU A 80 17.11 -4.93 13.17
C LEU A 80 18.36 -5.51 13.81
N VAL A 81 19.47 -5.50 13.09
CA VAL A 81 20.76 -6.03 13.56
C VAL A 81 21.82 -4.96 13.44
N HIS A 82 22.51 -4.64 14.52
CA HIS A 82 23.70 -3.80 14.45
C HIS A 82 24.89 -4.64 13.99
N ALA A 83 25.35 -4.39 12.77
CA ALA A 83 26.27 -5.27 12.05
C ALA A 83 27.61 -5.48 12.78
N GLU A 84 28.14 -4.43 13.40
CA GLU A 84 29.44 -4.48 14.08
C GLU A 84 29.39 -5.28 15.39
N SER A 85 28.30 -5.17 16.16
CA SER A 85 28.20 -5.85 17.47
C SER A 85 27.45 -7.18 17.43
N GLY A 86 26.66 -7.43 16.38
CA GLY A 86 25.74 -8.56 16.32
C GLY A 86 24.51 -8.43 17.23
N GLU A 87 24.38 -7.33 17.98
CA GLU A 87 23.20 -7.06 18.81
C GLU A 87 21.98 -6.86 17.90
N TRP A 88 20.83 -7.38 18.31
CA TRP A 88 19.64 -7.37 17.50
C TRP A 88 18.37 -7.21 18.32
N GLN A 89 17.34 -6.68 17.67
CA GLN A 89 15.95 -6.73 18.14
C GLN A 89 15.05 -7.13 16.98
N ALA A 90 13.94 -7.77 17.29
CA ALA A 90 12.97 -8.24 16.33
C ALA A 90 11.55 -7.95 16.78
N SER A 91 10.62 -8.02 15.85
CA SER A 91 9.19 -7.99 16.08
C SER A 91 8.55 -9.11 15.27
N HIS A 92 7.59 -9.80 15.87
CA HIS A 92 6.75 -10.76 15.18
C HIS A 92 5.34 -10.19 15.07
N ALA A 93 4.83 -10.15 13.85
CA ALA A 93 3.48 -9.74 13.54
C ALA A 93 2.76 -10.86 12.80
N VAL A 94 1.45 -10.95 13.00
CA VAL A 94 0.58 -11.88 12.28
C VAL A 94 -0.61 -11.10 11.75
N VAL A 95 -0.96 -11.29 10.49
CA VAL A 95 -2.15 -10.71 9.87
C VAL A 95 -2.98 -11.78 9.16
N PRO A 96 -4.32 -11.61 9.10
CA PRO A 96 -5.16 -12.49 8.28
C PRO A 96 -4.88 -12.26 6.79
N LEU A 97 -5.01 -13.32 6.00
CA LEU A 97 -5.01 -13.21 4.55
C LEU A 97 -6.37 -12.68 4.06
N PRO A 98 -6.42 -11.69 3.14
CA PRO A 98 -7.68 -11.23 2.57
C PRO A 98 -8.36 -12.32 1.71
N LYS A 99 -7.55 -13.19 1.12
CA LYS A 99 -7.95 -14.41 0.39
C LYS A 99 -6.91 -15.48 0.62
N ASN A 100 -7.33 -16.74 0.75
CA ASN A 100 -6.43 -17.87 0.90
C ASN A 100 -5.90 -18.34 -0.47
N ASP A 101 -5.22 -17.45 -1.19
CA ASP A 101 -4.64 -17.66 -2.51
C ASP A 101 -3.29 -16.91 -2.63
N PRO A 102 -2.48 -17.16 -3.69
CA PRO A 102 -1.20 -16.48 -3.86
C PRO A 102 -1.29 -14.94 -3.93
N GLN A 103 -2.40 -14.40 -4.45
CA GLN A 103 -2.59 -12.96 -4.56
C GLN A 103 -2.83 -12.34 -3.16
N GLY A 104 -3.68 -12.98 -2.36
CA GLY A 104 -3.96 -12.58 -0.99
C GLY A 104 -2.72 -12.63 -0.12
N LEU A 105 -1.85 -13.62 -0.30
CA LEU A 105 -0.53 -13.66 0.33
C LEU A 105 0.32 -12.44 -0.05
N GLY A 106 0.38 -12.07 -1.34
CA GLY A 106 1.14 -10.91 -1.80
C GLY A 106 0.62 -9.58 -1.25
N ILE A 107 -0.70 -9.42 -1.15
CA ILE A 107 -1.35 -8.25 -0.54
C ILE A 107 -1.00 -8.19 0.95
N ALA A 108 -1.21 -9.29 1.69
CA ALA A 108 -0.91 -9.37 3.12
C ALA A 108 0.58 -9.11 3.40
N MET A 109 1.49 -9.66 2.58
CA MET A 109 2.93 -9.47 2.69
C MET A 109 3.34 -8.00 2.54
N THR A 110 2.80 -7.30 1.54
CA THR A 110 3.11 -5.88 1.35
C THR A 110 2.58 -5.05 2.52
N TYR A 111 1.38 -5.38 2.99
CA TYR A 111 0.72 -4.72 4.11
C TYR A 111 1.52 -4.90 5.41
N ILE A 112 1.72 -6.13 5.86
CA ILE A 112 2.39 -6.42 7.14
C ILE A 112 3.81 -5.87 7.17
N ARG A 113 4.57 -5.98 6.07
CA ARG A 113 5.95 -5.44 6.02
C ARG A 113 5.98 -3.94 6.27
N ARG A 114 5.05 -3.20 5.67
CA ARG A 114 4.94 -1.75 5.85
C ARG A 114 4.69 -1.40 7.31
N TYR A 115 3.66 -1.99 7.92
CA TYR A 115 3.31 -1.65 9.31
C TYR A 115 4.37 -2.11 10.31
N SER A 116 5.00 -3.27 10.10
CA SER A 116 6.06 -3.73 10.99
C SER A 116 7.28 -2.81 10.99
N ILE A 117 7.68 -2.28 9.83
CA ILE A 117 8.77 -1.29 9.75
C ILE A 117 8.36 0.00 10.46
N SER A 118 7.18 0.52 10.12
CA SER A 118 6.66 1.76 10.71
C SER A 118 6.58 1.67 12.22
N ALA A 119 6.07 0.56 12.76
CA ALA A 119 5.97 0.34 14.20
C ALA A 119 7.35 0.22 14.87
N MET A 120 8.29 -0.52 14.27
CA MET A 120 9.63 -0.71 14.87
C MET A 120 10.48 0.56 14.87
N LEU A 121 10.29 1.45 13.89
CA LEU A 121 11.09 2.67 13.72
C LEU A 121 10.37 3.95 14.17
N GLY A 122 9.10 3.85 14.60
CA GLY A 122 8.30 5.01 14.98
C GLY A 122 7.91 5.92 13.81
N ILE A 123 7.78 5.38 12.60
CA ILE A 123 7.37 6.15 11.42
C ILE A 123 5.85 6.26 11.41
N VAL A 124 5.35 7.49 11.57
CA VAL A 124 3.93 7.78 11.46
C VAL A 124 3.55 7.86 9.97
N THR A 125 2.69 6.95 9.52
CA THR A 125 2.27 6.84 8.11
C THR A 125 0.79 7.14 7.89
N GLU A 126 -0.01 7.08 8.95
CA GLU A 126 -1.46 7.25 8.92
C GLU A 126 -1.84 8.56 9.64
N GLU A 127 -3.00 9.11 9.31
CA GLU A 127 -3.64 10.10 10.18
C GLU A 127 -4.31 9.39 11.36
N ASP A 128 -4.24 9.98 12.54
CA ASP A 128 -4.86 9.43 13.74
C ASP A 128 -6.38 9.31 13.55
N THR A 129 -6.89 8.08 13.51
CA THR A 129 -8.29 7.80 13.17
C THR A 129 -9.27 8.01 14.32
N ASP A 130 -8.81 8.55 15.46
CA ASP A 130 -9.62 8.78 16.66
C ASP A 130 -10.77 9.80 16.51
N VAL A 131 -10.98 10.38 15.32
CA VAL A 131 -12.04 11.37 15.09
C VAL A 131 -13.20 10.87 14.22
N ASN A 132 -13.16 9.67 13.63
CA ASN A 132 -14.31 9.21 12.85
C ASN A 132 -14.43 7.68 12.76
N VAL A 133 -14.78 7.06 13.87
CA VAL A 133 -15.66 5.88 13.79
C VAL A 133 -17.01 6.42 13.30
N PRO A 134 -17.52 6.05 12.12
CA PRO A 134 -18.89 6.39 11.77
C PRO A 134 -19.76 5.74 12.84
N LYS A 135 -20.30 6.55 13.76
CA LYS A 135 -21.43 6.13 14.58
C LYS A 135 -22.52 5.82 13.57
N ASP A 136 -22.77 4.53 13.43
CA ASP A 136 -23.89 3.96 12.70
C ASP A 136 -25.12 4.82 13.02
N SER A 137 -25.50 5.71 12.08
CA SER A 137 -26.66 6.58 12.24
C SER A 137 -27.91 5.76 11.90
N GLY A 138 -28.12 4.68 12.64
CA GLY A 138 -29.34 3.90 12.67
C GLY A 138 -30.33 4.60 13.59
N LYS A 139 -31.11 5.54 13.04
CA LYS A 139 -32.25 6.14 13.72
C LYS A 139 -33.27 5.05 14.14
N ASN A 140 -33.58 5.04 15.42
CA ASN A 140 -34.84 4.69 16.08
C ASN A 140 -35.89 3.87 15.31
N GLY A 141 -36.10 2.63 15.78
CA GLY A 141 -37.35 2.20 16.42
C GLY A 141 -38.62 2.03 15.57
N ALA A 142 -38.92 0.78 15.21
CA ALA A 142 -40.23 0.15 15.37
C ALA A 142 -40.20 -1.35 14.98
N ARG A 143 -40.74 -2.22 15.83
CA ARG A 143 -41.05 -3.65 15.59
C ARG A 143 -42.41 -3.93 16.30
N PRO A 144 -43.23 -4.97 16.00
CA PRO A 144 -43.24 -5.98 14.92
C PRO A 144 -44.59 -6.12 14.17
N LYS A 145 -44.62 -6.87 13.07
CA LYS A 145 -45.72 -7.81 12.75
C LYS A 145 -45.19 -8.96 11.86
N ARG A 146 -45.97 -10.03 11.75
CA ARG A 146 -45.61 -11.46 11.85
C ARG A 146 -46.06 -12.24 10.58
N GLN A 147 -45.19 -13.12 10.06
CA GLN A 147 -45.41 -14.38 9.26
C GLN A 147 -46.28 -14.26 7.96
N ALA A 148 -46.12 -14.98 6.84
CA ALA A 148 -45.56 -16.30 6.56
C ALA A 148 -45.43 -16.57 5.01
N VAL A 149 -44.52 -17.50 4.66
CA VAL A 149 -44.45 -18.47 3.52
C VAL A 149 -44.43 -18.04 2.03
N ALA A 150 -43.38 -18.46 1.29
CA ALA A 150 -43.38 -19.57 0.30
C ALA A 150 -42.50 -19.34 -0.96
N ASN A 151 -41.63 -20.33 -1.19
CA ASN A 151 -40.78 -20.69 -2.33
C ASN A 151 -41.02 -20.07 -3.72
N ALA A 152 -39.93 -19.68 -4.38
CA ALA A 152 -39.70 -19.99 -5.79
C ALA A 152 -38.19 -20.00 -6.12
N SER A 153 -37.73 -21.14 -6.63
CA SER A 153 -36.46 -21.35 -7.31
C SER A 153 -36.35 -20.51 -8.58
N ARG A 154 -35.15 -20.00 -8.88
CA ARG A 154 -34.70 -19.72 -10.24
C ARG A 154 -33.19 -19.49 -10.29
N GLU A 155 -32.51 -20.43 -10.95
CA GLU A 155 -31.22 -20.19 -11.60
C GLU A 155 -31.31 -18.96 -12.51
N SER A 156 -30.29 -18.12 -12.48
CA SER A 156 -30.10 -17.05 -13.45
C SER A 156 -28.61 -16.76 -13.58
N SER A 157 -28.01 -17.43 -14.57
CA SER A 157 -26.82 -17.01 -15.29
C SER A 157 -26.83 -15.50 -15.59
N LEU A 158 -25.75 -14.80 -15.26
CA LEU A 158 -25.45 -13.47 -15.82
C LEU A 158 -23.99 -13.45 -16.31
N GLN A 159 -23.82 -13.85 -17.57
CA GLN A 159 -22.83 -13.24 -18.45
C GLN A 159 -23.40 -11.93 -19.00
N SER A 160 -22.57 -10.91 -19.16
CA SER A 160 -22.62 -9.83 -20.18
C SER A 160 -21.37 -8.92 -20.02
N PRO A 161 -20.92 -8.12 -21.02
CA PRO A 161 -20.10 -8.47 -22.20
C PRO A 161 -18.80 -7.59 -22.26
N PRO A 162 -17.90 -7.70 -23.26
CA PRO A 162 -16.73 -6.81 -23.34
C PRO A 162 -17.07 -5.50 -24.08
N PRO A 163 -16.50 -4.34 -23.70
CA PRO A 163 -16.42 -3.20 -24.59
C PRO A 163 -15.02 -3.09 -25.20
N ILE A 164 -14.96 -3.18 -26.52
CA ILE A 164 -13.82 -2.76 -27.33
C ILE A 164 -13.95 -1.24 -27.54
N THR A 165 -13.06 -0.47 -26.93
CA THR A 165 -12.69 0.89 -27.35
C THR A 165 -11.18 0.91 -27.58
N PRO A 166 -10.64 1.74 -28.49
CA PRO A 166 -9.23 1.68 -28.89
C PRO A 166 -8.35 2.04 -27.69
N SER A 167 -7.94 1.01 -26.96
CA SER A 167 -7.44 1.15 -25.61
C SER A 167 -6.04 1.77 -25.61
N LEU A 168 -5.87 2.79 -24.77
CA LEU A 168 -4.57 3.30 -24.36
C LEU A 168 -3.55 2.17 -24.15
N PRO A 169 -2.29 2.34 -24.55
CA PRO A 169 -1.31 1.25 -24.46
C PRO A 169 -1.13 0.86 -22.99
N LYS A 170 -1.35 -0.40 -22.66
CA LYS A 170 -1.09 -0.93 -21.32
C LYS A 170 0.43 -1.01 -21.13
N LEU A 171 1.00 0.04 -20.56
CA LEU A 171 2.43 0.15 -20.32
C LEU A 171 2.70 -0.08 -18.83
N ASP A 172 3.56 -1.06 -18.52
CA ASP A 172 3.93 -1.36 -17.15
C ASP A 172 4.54 -0.14 -16.45
N GLY A 173 3.97 0.19 -15.29
CA GLY A 173 4.38 1.35 -14.50
C GLY A 173 3.86 2.70 -15.01
N ILE A 174 2.96 2.72 -15.99
CA ILE A 174 2.27 3.92 -16.47
C ILE A 174 0.81 3.87 -16.06
N THR A 175 0.34 4.96 -15.45
CA THR A 175 -1.07 5.18 -15.11
C THR A 175 -1.63 6.30 -15.97
N TYR A 176 -2.84 6.11 -16.49
CA TYR A 176 -3.55 7.15 -17.24
C TYR A 176 -4.63 7.79 -16.38
N GLN A 177 -4.77 9.11 -16.46
CA GLN A 177 -5.81 9.89 -15.79
C GLN A 177 -6.48 10.82 -16.79
N GLU A 178 -7.81 10.86 -16.79
CA GLU A 178 -8.57 11.84 -17.55
C GLU A 178 -8.74 13.12 -16.73
N ILE A 179 -8.41 14.26 -17.35
CA ILE A 179 -8.49 15.58 -16.75
C ILE A 179 -9.20 16.49 -17.75
N THR A 180 -10.21 17.22 -17.29
CA THR A 180 -10.83 18.28 -18.12
C THR A 180 -9.89 19.48 -18.17
N ALA A 181 -9.42 19.82 -19.37
CA ALA A 181 -8.62 21.01 -19.58
C ALA A 181 -9.47 22.28 -19.43
N THR A 182 -8.80 23.43 -19.26
CA THR A 182 -9.43 24.73 -19.03
C THR A 182 -10.31 25.23 -20.18
N ASP A 183 -10.18 24.62 -21.35
CA ASP A 183 -11.00 24.83 -22.55
C ASP A 183 -12.25 23.93 -22.59
N GLY A 184 -12.48 23.12 -21.55
CA GLY A 184 -13.60 22.16 -21.46
C GLY A 184 -13.35 20.84 -22.18
N GLN A 185 -12.19 20.65 -22.83
CA GLN A 185 -11.86 19.39 -23.52
C GLN A 185 -11.25 18.37 -22.55
N VAL A 186 -11.64 17.10 -22.69
CA VAL A 186 -11.07 16.02 -21.89
C VAL A 186 -9.70 15.65 -22.44
N CYS A 187 -8.68 15.67 -21.59
CA CYS A 187 -7.33 15.21 -21.91
C CYS A 187 -6.93 14.04 -21.01
N ILE A 188 -6.18 13.11 -21.59
CA ILE A 188 -5.63 11.93 -20.95
C ILE A 188 -4.17 12.22 -20.62
N VAL A 189 -3.81 12.06 -19.36
CA VAL A 189 -2.46 12.28 -18.83
C VAL A 189 -1.84 10.94 -18.46
N ALA A 190 -0.58 10.72 -18.83
CA ALA A 190 0.21 9.57 -18.40
C ALA A 190 1.20 9.96 -17.29
N THR A 191 1.14 9.24 -16.15
CA THR A 191 2.02 9.41 -14.98
C THR A 191 2.68 8.09 -14.58
N GLY A 192 3.72 8.14 -13.74
CA GLY A 192 4.51 6.96 -13.34
C GLY A 192 5.87 6.91 -14.03
N ASN A 193 6.32 5.73 -14.46
CA ASN A 193 7.64 5.51 -15.09
C ASN A 193 7.69 5.97 -16.56
N THR A 194 7.22 7.19 -16.82
CA THR A 194 7.04 7.74 -18.17
C THR A 194 8.36 7.93 -18.92
N GLN A 195 9.47 8.14 -18.21
CA GLN A 195 10.78 8.36 -18.83
C GLN A 195 11.33 7.12 -19.53
N SER A 196 11.15 5.93 -18.95
CA SER A 196 11.56 4.66 -19.58
C SER A 196 10.61 4.22 -20.72
N LYS A 197 9.45 4.87 -20.85
CA LYS A 197 8.41 4.55 -21.84
C LYS A 197 8.12 5.69 -22.82
N LYS A 198 9.02 6.68 -22.93
CA LYS A 198 8.83 7.90 -23.71
C LYS A 198 8.51 7.66 -25.20
N GLU A 199 9.16 6.68 -25.83
CA GLU A 199 8.97 6.37 -27.26
C GLU A 199 7.62 5.71 -27.52
N LEU A 200 7.16 4.87 -26.59
CA LEU A 200 5.86 4.21 -26.64
C LEU A 200 4.72 5.21 -26.40
N LEU A 201 4.92 6.16 -25.49
CA LEU A 201 3.96 7.25 -25.24
C LEU A 201 3.86 8.20 -26.44
N ALA A 202 5.00 8.58 -27.03
CA ALA A 202 5.03 9.38 -28.26
C ALA A 202 4.33 8.68 -29.44
N GLY A 203 4.61 7.38 -29.64
CA GLY A 203 3.97 6.57 -30.68
C GLY A 203 2.46 6.39 -30.49
N ALA A 204 1.97 6.50 -29.25
CA ALA A 204 0.54 6.45 -28.91
C ALA A 204 -0.16 7.82 -28.91
N GLY A 205 0.52 8.85 -29.42
CA GLY A 205 -0.02 10.20 -29.61
C GLY A 205 0.05 11.10 -28.38
N PHE A 206 0.76 10.71 -27.31
CA PHE A 206 1.01 11.59 -26.17
C PHE A 206 2.09 12.61 -26.47
N LYS A 207 1.89 13.84 -25.98
CA LYS A 207 2.81 14.98 -26.08
C LYS A 207 3.40 15.28 -24.70
N TRP A 208 4.70 15.56 -24.66
CA TRP A 208 5.37 15.99 -23.42
C TRP A 208 5.09 17.47 -23.14
N ASN A 209 4.70 17.78 -21.91
CA ASN A 209 4.61 19.14 -21.40
C ASN A 209 5.81 19.42 -20.47
N PRO A 210 6.80 20.24 -20.88
CA PRO A 210 7.99 20.50 -20.09
C PRO A 210 7.72 21.34 -18.84
N GLN A 211 6.69 22.19 -18.84
CA GLN A 211 6.33 23.02 -17.68
C GLN A 211 5.73 22.19 -16.55
N ARG A 212 4.85 21.24 -16.91
CA ARG A 212 4.18 20.35 -15.95
C ARG A 212 4.89 19.00 -15.75
N LYS A 213 5.98 18.77 -16.48
CA LYS A 213 6.77 17.53 -16.49
C LYS A 213 5.90 16.26 -16.64
N MET A 214 4.97 16.27 -17.60
CA MET A 214 3.99 15.20 -17.79
C MET A 214 3.68 14.94 -19.27
N TRP A 215 3.26 13.71 -19.59
CA TRP A 215 2.78 13.33 -20.92
C TRP A 215 1.26 13.45 -20.99
N TRP A 216 0.71 14.00 -22.07
CA TRP A 216 -0.73 14.20 -22.23
C TRP A 216 -1.23 14.06 -23.68
N LYS A 217 -2.49 13.74 -23.91
CA LYS A 217 -3.17 13.84 -25.22
C LYS A 217 -4.65 14.18 -25.04
N TYR A 218 -5.32 14.71 -26.06
CA TYR A 218 -6.78 14.85 -26.00
C TYR A 218 -7.46 13.47 -26.10
N ALA A 219 -8.51 13.26 -25.30
CA ALA A 219 -9.41 12.13 -25.50
C ALA A 219 -10.15 12.37 -26.83
N GLN A 220 -10.18 11.39 -27.73
CA GLN A 220 -10.96 11.55 -28.96
C GLN A 220 -12.44 11.69 -28.57
N ALA A 221 -13.08 12.75 -29.05
CA ALA A 221 -14.52 12.91 -28.95
C ALA A 221 -15.19 11.75 -29.70
N SER A 222 -16.08 11.04 -29.01
CA SER A 222 -16.99 10.06 -29.63
C SER A 222 -17.89 10.71 -30.67
#